data_AF-A0A955GU61-F1
#
_entry.id   AF-A0A955GU61-F1
#
_cell.length_a   1.000
_cell.length_b   1.000
_cell.length_c   1.000
_cell.angle_alpha   90.00
_cell.angle_beta   90.00
_cell.angle_gamma   90.00
#
_symmetry.space_group_name_H-M   'P 1'
#
loop_
_entity.id
_entity.type
_entity.pdbx_description
1 polymer ?
#
loop_
_entity_poly.entity_id
_entity_poly.type
_entity_poly.pdbx_seq_one_letter_code
_entity_poly.pdbx_strand_id
1 'polypeptide(L)'
;MKPEKDHHQMIHELLLENQRLITENNQLLKKMNRRSIWSFWLKVVWFAVLIGLPFLLYYYIVEPYFTSLGSSFETFQQGLQEIPGWKQFYEAAGGNTRGGE
;
A
#
# COMPACT_ATOMS: atom_id res chain seq x y z
N MET A 1 -19.34 31.27 59.60
CA MET A 1 -19.02 30.27 58.55
C MET A 1 -20.17 30.23 57.56
N LYS A 2 -19.96 30.63 56.30
CA LYS A 2 -20.96 30.45 55.22
C LYS A 2 -20.31 29.56 54.14
N PRO A 3 -20.47 28.23 54.22
CA PRO A 3 -19.81 27.27 53.34
C PRO A 3 -20.42 27.16 51.92
N GLU A 4 -21.58 27.75 51.67
CA GLU A 4 -22.36 27.54 50.44
C GLU A 4 -21.84 28.32 49.21
N LYS A 5 -21.30 29.54 49.42
CA LYS A 5 -20.79 30.38 48.32
C LYS A 5 -19.54 29.81 47.65
N ASP A 6 -18.74 29.06 48.42
CA ASP A 6 -17.52 28.42 47.95
C ASP A 6 -17.81 27.32 46.93
N HIS A 7 -18.88 26.54 47.17
CA HIS A 7 -19.21 25.40 46.31
C HIS A 7 -19.68 25.84 44.93
N HIS A 8 -20.48 26.90 44.84
CA HIS A 8 -20.89 27.47 43.56
C HIS A 8 -19.71 28.08 42.80
N GLN A 9 -18.78 28.75 43.48
CA GLN A 9 -17.58 29.29 42.86
C GLN A 9 -16.68 28.17 42.33
N MET A 10 -16.46 27.12 43.13
CA MET A 10 -15.68 25.95 42.75
C MET A 10 -16.32 25.20 41.57
N ILE A 11 -17.64 25.04 41.55
CA ILE A 11 -18.35 24.42 40.42
C ILE A 11 -18.18 25.26 39.15
N HIS A 12 -18.29 26.59 39.24
CA HIS A 12 -18.06 27.47 38.09
C HIS A 12 -16.63 27.36 37.56
N GLU A 13 -15.65 27.31 38.45
CA GLU A 13 -14.25 27.16 38.08
C GLU A 13 -13.97 25.81 37.42
N LEU A 14 -14.52 24.72 37.98
CA LEU A 14 -14.44 23.38 37.39
C LEU A 14 -15.11 23.29 36.02
N LEU A 15 -16.23 24.00 35.82
CA LEU A 15 -16.93 24.06 34.53
C LEU A 15 -16.11 24.81 33.47
N LEU A 16 -15.49 25.95 33.85
CA LEU A 16 -14.61 26.70 32.96
C LEU A 16 -13.38 25.90 32.57
N GLU A 17 -12.77 25.20 33.54
CA GLU A 17 -11.62 24.34 33.27
C GLU A 17 -11.99 23.16 32.37
N ASN A 18 -13.13 22.50 32.60
CA ASN A 18 -13.64 21.45 31.70
C ASN A 18 -13.89 21.98 30.29
N GLN A 19 -14.50 23.16 30.16
CA GLN A 19 -14.75 23.77 28.85
C GLN A 19 -13.43 24.07 28.11
N ARG A 20 -12.42 24.54 28.84
CA ARG A 20 -11.08 24.76 28.31
C ARG A 20 -10.44 23.45 27.83
N LEU A 21 -10.45 22.42 28.67
CA LEU A 21 -9.88 21.11 28.34
C LEU A 21 -10.54 20.47 27.11
N ILE A 22 -11.87 20.59 26.98
CA ILE A 22 -12.61 20.11 25.80
C ILE A 22 -12.19 20.87 24.55
N THR A 23 -12.03 22.19 24.66
CA THR A 23 -11.61 23.04 23.55
C THR A 23 -10.20 22.70 23.09
N GLU A 24 -9.26 22.52 24.02
CA GLU A 24 -7.89 22.08 23.73
C GLU A 24 -7.87 20.68 23.10
N ASN A 25 -8.67 19.74 23.61
CA ASN A 25 -8.80 18.40 23.04
C ASN A 25 -9.30 18.44 21.59
N ASN A 26 -10.32 19.25 21.30
CA ASN A 26 -10.86 19.37 19.95
C ASN A 26 -9.79 19.91 18.98
N GLN A 27 -9.00 20.90 19.41
CA GLN A 27 -7.89 21.42 18.61
C GLN A 27 -6.83 20.35 18.32
N LEU A 28 -6.50 19.51 19.30
CA LEU A 28 -5.55 18.40 19.13
C LEU A 28 -6.09 17.34 18.18
N LEU A 29 -7.35 16.92 18.34
CA LEU A 29 -8.02 15.98 17.44
C LEU A 29 -8.04 16.50 16.00
N LYS A 30 -8.33 17.79 15.81
CA LYS A 30 -8.31 18.42 14.47
C LYS A 30 -6.93 18.41 13.84
N LYS A 31 -5.87 18.61 14.64
CA LYS A 31 -4.47 18.52 14.17
C LYS A 31 -4.09 17.07 13.83
N MET A 32 -4.50 16.11 14.65
CA MET A 32 -4.21 14.69 14.45
C MET A 32 -4.92 14.13 13.21
N ASN A 33 -6.20 14.49 13.00
CA ASN A 33 -6.97 14.02 11.86
C ASN A 33 -6.34 14.46 10.52
N ARG A 34 -5.90 15.72 10.43
CA ARG A 34 -5.19 16.22 9.24
C ARG A 34 -3.93 15.41 8.96
N ARG A 35 -3.11 15.12 9.97
CA ARG A 35 -1.89 14.31 9.81
C ARG A 35 -2.20 12.87 9.39
N SER A 36 -3.28 12.29 9.93
CA SER A 36 -3.73 10.95 9.55
C SER A 36 -4.13 10.87 8.07
N ILE A 37 -4.87 11.87 7.59
CA ILE A 37 -5.26 11.97 6.17
C ILE A 37 -4.02 12.11 5.28
N TRP A 38 -3.05 12.94 5.65
CA TRP A 38 -1.78 13.06 4.91
C TRP A 38 -0.99 11.75 4.89
N SER A 39 -0.92 11.04 6.01
CA SER A 39 -0.29 9.72 6.12
C SER A 39 -0.96 8.69 5.19
N PHE A 40 -2.28 8.66 5.16
CA PHE A 40 -3.04 7.79 4.27
C PHE A 40 -2.73 8.09 2.80
N TRP A 41 -2.81 9.35 2.39
CA TRP A 41 -2.49 9.76 1.02
C TRP A 41 -1.05 9.43 0.63
N LEU A 42 -0.08 9.64 1.52
CA LEU A 42 1.32 9.32 1.25
C LEU A 42 1.50 7.82 1.00
N LYS A 43 0.83 6.95 1.78
CA LYS A 43 0.83 5.50 1.54
C LYS A 43 0.20 5.15 0.20
N VAL A 44 -0.94 5.74 -0.15
CA VAL A 44 -1.60 5.51 -1.44
C VAL A 44 -0.70 5.89 -2.60
N VAL A 45 -0.06 7.07 -2.53
CA VAL A 45 0.92 7.52 -3.53
C VAL A 45 2.11 6.56 -3.59
N TRP A 46 2.63 6.13 -2.44
CA TRP A 46 3.73 5.17 -2.39
C TRP A 46 3.40 3.85 -3.10
N PHE A 47 2.20 3.29 -2.85
CA PHE A 47 1.74 2.10 -3.56
C PHE A 47 1.49 2.35 -5.05
N ALA A 48 0.93 3.52 -5.41
CA ALA A 48 0.75 3.91 -6.79
C ALA A 48 2.08 4.04 -7.54
N VAL A 49 3.13 4.53 -6.87
CA VAL A 49 4.50 4.55 -7.43
C VAL A 49 5.05 3.13 -7.53
N LEU A 50 4.90 2.30 -6.49
CA LEU A 50 5.38 0.92 -6.50
C LEU A 50 4.79 0.09 -7.65
N ILE A 51 3.52 0.32 -8.00
CA ILE A 51 2.84 -0.37 -9.11
C ILE A 51 3.05 0.37 -10.44
N GLY A 52 3.00 1.69 -10.42
CA GLY A 52 3.10 2.53 -11.62
C GLY A 52 4.51 2.55 -12.20
N LEU A 53 5.55 2.46 -11.36
CA LEU A 53 6.94 2.45 -11.81
C LEU A 53 7.28 1.22 -12.65
N PRO A 54 7.01 -0.03 -12.24
CA PRO A 54 7.21 -1.19 -13.11
C PRO A 54 6.31 -1.15 -14.36
N PHE A 55 5.10 -0.60 -14.27
CA PHE A 55 4.23 -0.43 -15.44
C PHE A 55 4.80 0.56 -16.47
N LEU A 56 5.25 1.74 -16.01
CA LEU A 56 5.91 2.74 -16.85
C LEU A 56 7.23 2.22 -17.43
N LEU A 57 8.01 1.51 -16.61
CA LEU A 57 9.26 0.88 -17.04
C LEU A 57 9.00 -0.18 -18.12
N TYR A 58 7.94 -0.98 -17.97
CA TYR A 58 7.54 -1.93 -18.99
C TYR A 58 7.21 -1.25 -20.33
N TYR A 59 6.37 -0.21 -20.29
CA TYR A 59 5.95 0.47 -21.52
C TYR A 59 7.10 1.21 -22.21
N TYR A 60 7.92 1.96 -21.47
CA TYR A 60 8.96 2.80 -22.09
C TYR A 60 10.27 2.07 -22.38
N ILE A 61 10.67 1.15 -21.51
CA ILE A 61 11.97 0.49 -21.62
C ILE A 61 11.77 -0.86 -22.30
N VAL A 62 10.82 -1.65 -21.83
CA VAL A 62 10.72 -3.06 -22.21
C VAL A 62 10.08 -3.24 -23.60
N GLU A 63 9.13 -2.39 -24.02
CA GLU A 63 8.56 -2.42 -25.39
C GLU A 63 9.61 -2.32 -26.52
N PRO A 64 10.52 -1.31 -26.58
CA PRO A 64 11.52 -1.24 -27.64
C PRO A 64 12.49 -2.43 -27.59
N TYR A 65 12.84 -2.90 -26.38
CA TYR A 65 13.63 -4.12 -26.24
C TYR A 65 12.86 -5.35 -26.73
N PHE A 66 11.55 -5.47 -26.49
CA PHE A 66 10.74 -6.58 -27.02
C PHE A 66 10.68 -6.61 -28.53
N THR A 67 10.61 -5.47 -29.21
CA THR A 67 10.72 -5.43 -30.68
C THR A 67 12.08 -5.91 -31.19
N SER A 68 13.17 -5.67 -30.45
CA SER A 68 14.48 -6.26 -30.76
C SER A 68 14.64 -7.71 -30.27
N LEU A 69 13.88 -8.11 -29.25
CA LEU A 69 13.87 -9.44 -28.65
C LEU A 69 12.80 -10.36 -29.29
N GLY A 70 12.04 -9.91 -30.29
CA GLY A 70 11.13 -10.78 -31.05
C GLY A 70 11.90 -11.94 -31.70
N SER A 71 13.13 -11.70 -32.17
CA SER A 71 14.09 -12.73 -32.56
C SER A 71 14.67 -13.49 -31.36
N SER A 72 14.80 -12.83 -30.21
CA SER A 72 15.38 -13.39 -28.99
C SER A 72 14.42 -14.25 -28.17
N PHE A 73 13.10 -14.15 -28.34
CA PHE A 73 12.16 -15.05 -27.68
C PHE A 73 12.27 -16.45 -28.31
N GLU A 74 12.41 -16.53 -29.64
CA GLU A 74 12.78 -17.76 -30.36
C GLU A 74 14.16 -18.27 -29.91
N THR A 75 15.18 -17.40 -29.82
CA THR A 75 16.52 -17.79 -29.33
C THR A 75 16.52 -18.21 -27.86
N PHE A 76 15.69 -17.59 -27.02
CA PHE A 76 15.54 -17.91 -25.60
C PHE A 76 14.79 -19.24 -25.42
N GLN A 77 13.76 -19.49 -26.22
CA GLN A 77 13.07 -20.78 -26.28
C GLN A 77 14.01 -21.88 -26.81
N GLN A 78 14.85 -21.60 -27.81
CA GLN A 78 15.88 -22.52 -28.29
C GLN A 78 16.94 -22.79 -27.20
N GLY A 79 17.46 -21.75 -26.54
CA GLY A 79 18.42 -21.90 -25.45
C GLY A 79 17.86 -22.66 -24.23
N LEU A 80 16.58 -22.50 -23.91
CA LEU A 80 15.90 -23.28 -22.88
C LEU A 80 15.67 -24.74 -23.30
N GLN A 81 15.46 -25.00 -24.60
CA GLN A 81 15.35 -26.37 -25.14
C GLN A 81 16.69 -27.10 -25.24
N GLU A 82 17.80 -26.37 -25.30
CA GLU A 82 19.17 -26.89 -25.29
C GLU A 82 19.65 -27.29 -23.89
N ILE A 83 18.98 -26.85 -22.82
CA ILE A 83 19.30 -27.25 -21.45
C ILE A 83 18.74 -28.67 -21.19
N PRO A 84 19.59 -29.70 -20.97
CA PRO A 84 19.19 -31.11 -20.98
C PRO A 84 18.24 -31.60 -19.86
N GLY A 85 17.69 -30.71 -19.03
CA GLY A 85 16.69 -31.04 -17.99
C GLY A 85 15.38 -30.25 -18.09
N TRP A 86 15.32 -29.20 -18.91
CA TRP A 86 14.17 -28.29 -18.95
C TRP A 86 12.99 -28.89 -19.73
N LYS A 87 13.26 -29.64 -20.81
CA LYS A 87 12.23 -30.41 -21.55
C LYS A 87 11.52 -31.44 -20.66
N GLN A 88 12.29 -32.17 -19.85
CA GLN A 88 11.76 -33.19 -18.94
C GLN A 88 10.89 -32.56 -17.84
N PHE A 89 11.26 -31.37 -17.34
CA PHE A 89 10.48 -30.63 -16.36
C PHE A 89 9.13 -30.13 -16.92
N TYR A 90 9.12 -29.60 -18.15
CA TYR A 90 7.89 -29.13 -18.81
C TYR A 90 6.93 -30.28 -19.16
N GLU A 91 7.46 -31.41 -19.66
CA GLU A 91 6.66 -32.61 -19.93
C GLU A 91 6.08 -33.20 -18.63
N ALA A 92 6.86 -33.21 -17.55
CA ALA A 92 6.39 -33.66 -16.24
C ALA A 92 5.37 -32.69 -15.60
N ALA A 93 5.48 -31.39 -15.84
CA ALA A 93 4.56 -30.38 -15.31
C ALA A 93 3.27 -30.25 -16.13
N GLY A 94 3.30 -30.57 -17.43
CA GLY A 94 2.13 -30.53 -18.33
C GLY A 94 1.26 -31.80 -18.28
N GLY A 95 1.72 -32.86 -17.63
CA GLY A 95 1.06 -34.17 -17.61
C GLY A 95 0.20 -34.42 -16.38
N ASN A 96 -0.90 -33.69 -16.17
CA ASN A 96 -1.97 -34.17 -15.28
C ASN A 96 -3.38 -33.66 -15.63
N THR A 97 -3.83 -33.89 -16.86
CA THR A 97 -5.26 -34.04 -17.16
C THR A 97 -5.49 -35.42 -17.77
N ARG A 98 -5.91 -36.35 -16.91
CA ARG A 98 -6.30 -37.74 -17.19
C ARG A 98 -7.56 -37.83 -18.07
N GLY A 99 -7.60 -38.88 -18.89
CA GLY A 99 -8.79 -39.58 -19.39
C GLY A 99 -8.30 -40.52 -20.49
N GLY A 100 -8.30 -41.84 -20.37
CA GLY A 100 -9.24 -42.74 -19.70
C GLY A 100 -9.85 -43.59 -20.81
N GLU A 101 -9.21 -44.73 -21.10
CA GLU A 101 -9.81 -45.84 -21.87
C GLU A 101 -10.28 -46.92 -20.89
#